data_AF-A0A5Q4VGR7-F1
#
_entry.id   AF-A0A5Q4VGR7-F1
#
_cell.length_a   1.000
_cell.length_b   1.000
_cell.length_c   1.000
_cell.angle_alpha   90.00
_cell.angle_beta   90.00
_cell.angle_gamma   90.00
#
_symmetry.space_group_name_H-M   'P 1'
#
loop_
_entity.id
_entity.type
_entity.pdbx_description
1 polymer ?
#
loop_
_entity_poly.entity_id
_entity_poly.type
_entity_poly.pdbx_seq_one_letter_code
_entity_poly.pdbx_strand_id
1 'polypeptide(L)'
;MEAILVFIGFLVGQFLPSYLREKGKNLATKEDVERITRNVEAVKAEYSEKLQELIHQNNLLLEQAKGRQQLRFAAVEKRLQVHQEAYLLWRQMISKVHSEENADVVMACQDWYNVNCLYLDQASRAAFRSAYSALAIHPTLLAARENDESIKRNFMDVTSAGEAIVKGAELPSLGENEYELIARDQSSNNLRKGTPESGAPS
;
A
#
# COMPACT_ATOMS: atom_id res chain seq x y z
N MET A 1 -5.14 -51.46 -84.08
CA MET A 1 -4.56 -51.47 -82.72
C MET A 1 -3.64 -50.28 -82.47
N GLU A 2 -2.83 -49.84 -83.43
CA GLU A 2 -1.89 -48.71 -83.22
C GLU A 2 -2.56 -47.35 -82.93
N ALA A 3 -3.64 -46.99 -83.63
CA ALA A 3 -4.34 -45.72 -83.37
C ALA A 3 -4.97 -45.63 -81.96
N ILE A 4 -5.38 -46.77 -81.40
CA ILE A 4 -5.92 -46.87 -80.03
C ILE A 4 -4.80 -46.65 -79.01
N LEU A 5 -3.61 -47.21 -79.26
CA LEU A 5 -2.44 -47.00 -78.40
C LEU A 5 -1.96 -45.55 -78.42
N VAL A 6 -1.96 -44.89 -79.58
CA VAL A 6 -1.63 -43.46 -79.70
C VAL A 6 -2.64 -42.59 -78.96
N PHE A 7 -3.94 -42.91 -79.08
CA PHE A 7 -5.00 -42.18 -78.39
C PHE A 7 -4.96 -42.36 -76.86
N ILE A 8 -4.67 -43.58 -76.39
CA ILE A 8 -4.45 -43.86 -74.97
C ILE A 8 -3.20 -43.11 -74.47
N GLY A 9 -2.09 -43.15 -75.23
CA GLY A 9 -0.88 -42.41 -74.90
C GLY A 9 -1.12 -40.90 -74.79
N PHE A 10 -1.95 -40.34 -75.68
CA PHE A 10 -2.33 -38.92 -75.65
C PHE A 10 -3.19 -38.57 -74.43
N LEU A 11 -4.20 -39.39 -74.10
CA LEU A 11 -5.04 -39.19 -72.91
C LEU A 11 -4.23 -39.30 -71.62
N VAL A 12 -3.37 -40.33 -71.51
CA VAL A 12 -2.47 -40.54 -70.38
C VAL A 12 -1.49 -39.37 -70.24
N GLY A 13 -0.92 -38.90 -71.35
CA GLY A 13 0.00 -37.76 -71.40
C GLY A 13 -0.61 -36.41 -71.02
N GLN A 14 -1.93 -36.24 -71.11
CA GLN A 14 -2.64 -35.02 -70.70
C GLN A 14 -3.23 -35.12 -69.29
N PHE A 15 -3.81 -36.27 -68.92
CA PHE A 15 -4.50 -36.45 -67.63
C PHE A 15 -3.55 -36.66 -66.45
N LEU A 16 -2.47 -37.44 -66.61
CA LEU A 16 -1.53 -37.68 -65.50
C LEU A 16 -0.86 -36.39 -64.99
N PRO A 17 -0.31 -35.52 -65.86
CA PRO A 17 0.32 -34.28 -65.40
C PRO A 17 -0.67 -33.36 -64.69
N SER A 18 -1.90 -33.28 -65.21
CA SER A 18 -2.97 -32.46 -64.61
C SER A 18 -3.38 -32.97 -63.23
N TYR A 19 -3.60 -34.28 -63.08
CA TYR A 19 -3.94 -34.91 -61.80
C TYR A 19 -2.79 -34.80 -60.77
N LEU A 20 -1.55 -35.04 -61.20
CA LEU A 20 -0.36 -34.89 -60.34
C LEU A 20 -0.18 -33.43 -59.88
N ARG A 21 -0.47 -32.46 -60.76
CA ARG A 21 -0.41 -31.03 -60.44
C ARG A 21 -1.47 -30.63 -59.41
N GLU A 22 -2.71 -31.09 -59.57
CA GLU A 22 -3.79 -30.79 -58.61
C GLU A 22 -3.54 -31.49 -57.26
N LYS A 23 -3.04 -32.73 -57.28
CA LYS A 23 -2.65 -33.46 -56.06
C LYS A 23 -1.47 -32.79 -55.35
N GLY A 24 -0.48 -32.31 -56.09
CA GLY A 24 0.63 -31.52 -55.55
C GLY A 24 0.16 -30.20 -54.92
N LYS A 25 -0.77 -29.50 -55.57
CA LYS A 25 -1.38 -28.27 -55.06
C LYS A 25 -2.16 -28.51 -53.76
N ASN A 26 -2.95 -29.59 -53.70
CA ASN A 26 -3.70 -29.95 -52.50
C ASN A 26 -2.78 -30.37 -51.35
N LEU A 27 -1.68 -31.06 -51.65
CA LEU A 27 -0.68 -31.41 -50.65
C LEU A 27 0.00 -30.16 -50.08
N ALA A 28 0.48 -29.25 -50.94
CA ALA A 28 1.08 -27.99 -50.53
C ALA A 28 0.10 -27.14 -49.68
N THR A 29 -1.17 -27.08 -50.08
CA THR A 29 -2.21 -26.34 -49.33
C THR A 29 -2.44 -26.96 -47.94
N LYS A 30 -2.45 -28.30 -47.84
CA LYS A 30 -2.59 -29.00 -46.55
C LYS A 30 -1.40 -28.71 -45.63
N GLU A 31 -0.19 -28.77 -46.17
CA GLU A 31 1.05 -28.46 -45.44
C GLU A 31 1.07 -27.01 -44.93
N ASP A 32 0.58 -26.06 -45.74
CA ASP A 32 0.48 -24.65 -45.34
C ASP A 32 -0.54 -24.43 -44.23
N VAL A 33 -1.73 -25.04 -44.30
CA VAL A 33 -2.73 -24.98 -43.24
C VAL A 33 -2.19 -25.58 -41.94
N GLU A 34 -1.49 -26.71 -42.03
CA GLU A 34 -0.86 -27.36 -40.87
C GLU A 34 0.23 -26.47 -40.24
N ARG A 35 1.06 -25.83 -41.07
CA ARG A 35 2.07 -24.86 -40.62
C ARG A 35 1.43 -23.66 -39.92
N ILE A 36 0.38 -23.07 -40.50
CA ILE A 36 -0.34 -21.94 -39.90
C ILE A 36 -0.95 -22.37 -38.56
N THR A 37 -1.57 -23.55 -38.52
CA THR A 37 -2.21 -24.06 -37.30
C THR A 37 -1.19 -24.21 -36.16
N ARG A 38 -0.03 -24.83 -36.45
CA ARG A 38 1.07 -24.95 -35.48
C ARG A 38 1.56 -23.59 -35.00
N ASN A 39 1.71 -22.63 -35.90
CA ASN A 39 2.14 -21.28 -35.52
C ASN A 39 1.11 -20.59 -34.61
N VAL A 40 -0.20 -20.74 -34.90
CA VAL A 40 -1.27 -20.20 -34.06
C VAL A 40 -1.29 -20.87 -32.68
N GLU A 41 -1.10 -22.19 -32.61
CA GLU A 41 -1.01 -22.91 -31.34
C GLU A 41 0.21 -22.48 -30.52
N ALA A 42 1.38 -22.33 -31.16
CA ALA A 42 2.58 -21.84 -30.51
C ALA A 42 2.39 -20.42 -29.93
N VAL A 43 1.79 -19.51 -30.73
CA VAL A 43 1.48 -18.16 -30.28
C VAL A 43 0.48 -18.16 -29.12
N LYS A 44 -0.57 -19.00 -29.19
CA LYS A 44 -1.52 -19.15 -28.08
C LYS A 44 -0.86 -19.68 -26.81
N ALA A 45 0.04 -20.65 -26.94
CA ALA A 45 0.79 -21.19 -25.82
C ALA A 45 1.64 -20.08 -25.16
N GLU A 46 2.41 -19.33 -25.95
CA GLU A 46 3.23 -18.21 -25.46
C GLU A 46 2.39 -17.13 -24.76
N TYR A 47 1.24 -16.74 -25.32
CA TYR A 47 0.34 -15.79 -24.67
C TYR A 47 -0.26 -16.35 -23.38
N SER A 48 -0.60 -17.63 -23.33
CA SER A 48 -1.15 -18.26 -22.13
C SER A 48 -0.13 -18.28 -20.99
N GLU A 49 1.14 -18.57 -21.30
CA GLU A 49 2.25 -18.52 -20.34
C GLU A 49 2.47 -17.10 -19.81
N LYS A 50 2.57 -16.11 -20.71
CA LYS A 50 2.70 -14.69 -20.33
C LYS A 50 1.53 -14.21 -19.48
N LEU A 51 0.30 -14.63 -19.81
CA LEU A 51 -0.88 -14.27 -19.04
C LEU A 51 -0.83 -14.87 -17.63
N GLN A 52 -0.43 -16.14 -17.50
CA GLN A 52 -0.25 -16.78 -16.19
C GLN A 52 0.85 -16.09 -15.37
N GLU A 53 1.96 -15.72 -15.99
CA GLU A 53 3.02 -14.96 -15.35
C GLU A 53 2.52 -13.60 -14.85
N LEU A 54 1.80 -12.85 -15.69
CA LEU A 54 1.22 -11.56 -15.32
C LEU A 54 0.18 -11.68 -14.19
N ILE A 55 -0.66 -12.71 -14.21
CA ILE A 55 -1.62 -12.98 -13.14
C ILE A 55 -0.86 -13.28 -11.84
N HIS A 56 0.18 -14.11 -11.91
CA HIS A 56 0.99 -14.45 -10.75
C HIS A 56 1.69 -13.21 -10.16
N GLN A 57 2.31 -12.38 -11.00
CA GLN A 57 2.94 -11.13 -10.60
C GLN A 57 1.92 -10.17 -9.96
N ASN A 58 0.74 -10.00 -10.57
CA ASN A 58 -0.32 -9.16 -9.99
C ASN A 58 -0.78 -9.67 -8.63
N ASN A 59 -0.97 -10.98 -8.47
CA ASN A 59 -1.38 -11.57 -7.19
C ASN A 59 -0.34 -11.29 -6.09
N LEU A 60 0.96 -11.44 -6.39
CA LEU A 60 2.02 -11.11 -5.43
C LEU A 60 2.01 -9.62 -5.04
N LEU A 61 1.83 -8.72 -6.00
CA LEU A 61 1.74 -7.29 -5.73
C LEU A 61 0.51 -6.95 -4.88
N LEU A 62 -0.64 -7.56 -5.16
CA LEU A 62 -1.87 -7.38 -4.38
C LEU A 62 -1.70 -7.88 -2.95
N GLU A 63 -1.05 -9.03 -2.74
CA GLU A 63 -0.77 -9.56 -1.41
C GLU A 63 0.17 -8.65 -0.62
N GLN A 64 1.24 -8.15 -1.25
CA GLN A 64 2.16 -7.19 -0.63
C GLN A 64 1.45 -5.88 -0.25
N ALA A 65 0.60 -5.35 -1.15
CA ALA A 65 -0.17 -4.14 -0.89
C ALA A 65 -1.14 -4.34 0.28
N LYS A 66 -1.88 -5.46 0.30
CA LYS A 66 -2.77 -5.82 1.40
C LYS A 66 -2.01 -5.94 2.73
N GLY A 67 -0.88 -6.64 2.74
CA GLY A 67 -0.06 -6.79 3.95
C GLY A 67 0.45 -5.45 4.49
N ARG A 68 0.95 -4.56 3.62
CA ARG A 68 1.35 -3.20 4.03
C ARG A 68 0.19 -2.41 4.61
N GLN A 69 -0.98 -2.48 3.99
CA GLN A 69 -2.15 -1.75 4.45
C GLN A 69 -2.64 -2.27 5.80
N GLN A 70 -2.64 -3.58 6.01
CA GLN A 70 -2.95 -4.19 7.32
C GLN A 70 -2.00 -3.70 8.41
N LEU A 71 -0.69 -3.70 8.16
CA LEU A 71 0.30 -3.18 9.12
C LEU A 71 0.10 -1.69 9.42
N ARG A 72 -0.23 -0.88 8.41
CA ARG A 72 -0.56 0.54 8.60
C ARG A 72 -1.81 0.72 9.46
N PHE A 73 -2.88 -0.02 9.18
CA PHE A 73 -4.09 0.04 9.99
C PHE A 73 -3.81 -0.38 11.43
N ALA A 74 -3.08 -1.48 11.67
CA ALA A 74 -2.73 -1.93 13.01
C ALA A 74 -1.89 -0.89 13.78
N ALA A 75 -0.95 -0.21 13.10
CA ALA A 75 -0.16 0.86 13.69
C ALA A 75 -1.02 2.09 14.06
N VAL A 76 -1.94 2.49 13.17
CA VAL A 76 -2.86 3.61 13.40
C VAL A 76 -3.84 3.29 14.54
N GLU A 77 -4.39 2.09 14.57
CA GLU A 77 -5.29 1.61 15.62
C GLU A 77 -4.57 1.62 16.98
N LYS A 78 -3.35 1.05 17.05
CA LYS A 78 -2.58 1.06 18.29
C LYS A 78 -2.25 2.48 18.75
N ARG A 79 -1.91 3.37 17.81
CA ARG A 79 -1.67 4.79 18.11
C ARG A 79 -2.92 5.45 18.69
N LEU A 80 -4.08 5.28 18.08
CA LEU A 80 -5.34 5.83 18.57
C LEU A 80 -5.68 5.31 19.97
N GLN A 81 -5.56 3.99 20.17
CA GLN A 81 -5.78 3.36 21.48
C GLN A 81 -4.89 4.00 22.56
N VAL A 82 -3.59 4.16 22.28
CA VAL A 82 -2.65 4.77 23.23
C VAL A 82 -3.02 6.22 23.57
N HIS A 83 -3.51 7.02 22.61
CA HIS A 83 -3.98 8.38 22.92
C HIS A 83 -5.24 8.37 23.79
N GLN A 84 -6.17 7.43 23.57
CA GLN A 84 -7.35 7.27 24.43
C GLN A 84 -6.96 6.88 25.85
N GLU A 85 -6.05 5.92 26.02
CA GLU A 85 -5.53 5.52 27.34
C GLU A 85 -4.83 6.69 28.04
N ALA A 86 -3.99 7.45 27.33
CA ALA A 86 -3.35 8.66 27.85
C ALA A 86 -4.39 9.69 28.32
N TYR A 87 -5.44 9.90 27.54
CA TYR A 87 -6.51 10.83 27.87
C TYR A 87 -7.28 10.39 29.12
N LEU A 88 -7.55 9.08 29.28
CA LEU A 88 -8.19 8.55 30.48
C LEU A 88 -7.33 8.75 31.72
N LEU A 89 -6.02 8.45 31.64
CA LEU A 89 -5.09 8.70 32.74
C LEU A 89 -5.00 10.19 33.07
N TRP A 90 -4.97 11.05 32.06
CA TRP A 90 -5.04 12.50 32.28
C TRP A 90 -6.32 12.93 33.01
N ARG A 91 -7.47 12.40 32.64
CA ARG A 91 -8.73 12.67 33.37
C ARG A 91 -8.66 12.20 34.82
N GLN A 92 -7.99 11.08 35.11
CA GLN A 92 -7.75 10.61 36.48
C GLN A 92 -6.79 11.53 37.25
N MET A 93 -5.74 12.03 36.61
CA MET A 93 -4.84 13.03 37.21
C MET A 93 -5.61 14.26 37.68
N ILE A 94 -6.51 14.77 36.83
CA ILE A 94 -7.33 15.95 37.14
C ILE A 94 -8.31 15.66 38.28
N SER A 95 -8.98 14.51 38.28
CA SER A 95 -9.97 14.19 39.32
C SER A 95 -9.34 13.93 40.69
N LYS A 96 -8.09 13.44 40.73
CA LYS A 96 -7.39 13.05 41.96
C LYS A 96 -6.28 14.03 42.36
N VAL A 97 -6.21 15.22 41.74
CA VAL A 97 -5.12 16.20 41.97
C VAL A 97 -4.96 16.64 43.44
N HIS A 98 -6.05 16.71 44.19
CA HIS A 98 -6.07 17.06 45.62
C HIS A 98 -6.44 15.86 46.51
N SER A 99 -6.40 14.64 45.97
CA SER A 99 -6.67 13.42 46.71
C SER A 99 -5.39 12.84 47.31
N GLU A 100 -5.49 12.11 48.42
CA GLU A 100 -4.39 11.33 48.99
C GLU A 100 -3.94 10.18 48.07
N GLU A 101 -4.79 9.76 47.13
CA GLU A 101 -4.49 8.72 46.13
C GLU A 101 -3.70 9.25 44.91
N ASN A 102 -3.26 10.51 44.93
CA ASN A 102 -2.59 11.11 43.78
C ASN A 102 -1.26 10.40 43.43
N ALA A 103 -0.54 9.89 44.44
CA ALA A 103 0.72 9.17 44.26
C ALA A 103 0.52 7.88 43.45
N ASP A 104 -0.57 7.15 43.71
CA ASP A 104 -0.91 5.94 42.97
C ASP A 104 -1.21 6.25 41.49
N VAL A 105 -1.89 7.37 41.23
CA VAL A 105 -2.15 7.84 39.86
C VAL A 105 -0.85 8.22 39.15
N VAL A 106 0.08 8.89 39.84
CA VAL A 106 1.40 9.23 39.28
C VAL A 106 2.17 7.97 38.91
N MET A 107 2.20 6.97 39.79
CA MET A 107 2.86 5.68 39.51
C MET A 107 2.23 4.98 38.30
N ALA A 108 0.90 4.92 38.25
CA ALA A 108 0.18 4.35 37.10
C ALA A 108 0.50 5.08 35.79
N CYS A 109 0.61 6.41 35.83
CA CYS A 109 1.00 7.21 34.66
C CYS A 109 2.44 6.93 34.22
N GLN A 110 3.37 6.77 35.16
CA GLN A 110 4.77 6.46 34.87
C GLN A 110 4.93 5.08 34.24
N ASP A 111 4.30 4.06 34.83
CA ASP A 111 4.33 2.69 34.31
C ASP A 111 3.73 2.61 32.92
N TRP A 112 2.57 3.25 32.73
CA TRP A 112 1.94 3.32 31.41
C TRP A 112 2.81 4.05 30.39
N TYR A 113 3.45 5.17 30.77
CA TYR A 113 4.30 5.97 29.90
C TYR A 113 5.51 5.17 29.41
N ASN A 114 6.16 4.41 30.29
CA ASN A 114 7.34 3.60 29.94
C ASN A 114 7.04 2.57 28.84
N VAL A 115 5.80 2.09 28.77
CA VAL A 115 5.39 1.10 27.77
C VAL A 115 4.86 1.76 26.49
N ASN A 116 4.15 2.89 26.59
CA ASN A 116 3.34 3.41 25.49
C ASN A 116 3.86 4.72 24.87
N CYS A 117 4.85 5.39 25.46
CA CYS A 117 5.27 6.72 25.02
C CYS A 117 5.73 6.80 23.56
N LEU A 118 6.19 5.70 22.95
CA LEU A 118 6.62 5.69 21.55
C LEU A 118 5.46 5.81 20.55
N TYR A 119 4.23 5.53 20.97
CA TYR A 119 3.04 5.65 20.12
C TYR A 119 2.39 7.03 20.21
N LEU A 120 2.76 7.85 21.20
CA LEU A 120 2.35 9.24 21.28
C LEU A 120 3.17 10.11 20.32
N ASP A 121 2.56 11.14 19.76
CA ASP A 121 3.33 12.17 19.07
C ASP A 121 4.19 12.97 20.05
N GLN A 122 5.13 13.74 19.52
CA GLN A 122 6.10 14.48 20.32
C GLN A 122 5.44 15.47 21.30
N ALA A 123 4.39 16.17 20.90
CA ALA A 123 3.72 17.16 21.73
C ALA A 123 2.91 16.47 22.84
N SER A 124 2.10 15.46 22.48
CA SER A 124 1.34 14.66 23.46
C SER A 124 2.25 14.01 24.50
N ARG A 125 3.36 13.42 24.05
CA ARG A 125 4.34 12.77 24.93
C ARG A 125 4.97 13.75 25.92
N ALA A 126 5.41 14.91 25.44
CA ALA A 126 6.02 15.93 26.29
C ALA A 126 5.01 16.48 27.31
N ALA A 127 3.79 16.79 26.85
CA ALA A 127 2.74 17.33 27.69
C ALA A 127 2.29 16.32 28.76
N PHE A 128 2.06 15.06 28.39
CA PHE A 128 1.70 14.00 29.34
C PHE A 128 2.78 13.78 30.40
N ARG A 129 4.06 13.75 29.98
CA ARG A 129 5.20 13.64 30.91
C ARG A 129 5.26 14.80 31.89
N SER A 130 5.08 16.02 31.38
CA SER A 130 5.06 17.22 32.21
C SER A 130 3.93 17.18 33.22
N ALA A 131 2.72 16.76 32.80
CA ALA A 131 1.54 16.70 33.65
C ALA A 131 1.67 15.74 34.83
N TYR A 132 2.08 14.47 34.62
CA TYR A 132 2.21 13.56 35.77
C TYR A 132 3.38 13.94 36.68
N SER A 133 4.42 14.60 36.13
CA SER A 133 5.55 15.11 36.93
C SER A 133 5.11 16.31 37.77
N ALA A 134 4.28 17.19 37.20
CA ALA A 134 3.67 18.31 37.89
C ALA A 134 2.72 17.83 38.99
N LEU A 135 1.91 16.80 38.73
CA LEU A 135 1.04 16.17 39.73
C LEU A 135 1.85 15.60 40.91
N ALA A 136 3.00 14.98 40.65
CA ALA A 136 3.84 14.38 41.69
C ALA A 136 4.36 15.41 42.71
N ILE A 137 4.70 16.61 42.26
CA ILE A 137 5.22 17.68 43.13
C ILE A 137 4.11 18.54 43.75
N HIS A 138 2.86 18.41 43.28
CA HIS A 138 1.74 19.26 43.69
C HIS A 138 1.48 19.25 45.21
N PRO A 139 1.46 18.09 45.91
CA PRO A 139 1.28 18.08 47.36
C PRO A 139 2.42 18.77 48.11
N THR A 140 3.65 18.63 47.61
CA THR A 140 4.83 19.28 48.21
C THR A 140 4.73 20.79 48.10
N LEU A 141 4.28 21.32 46.96
CA LEU A 141 4.05 22.76 46.77
C LEU A 141 3.00 23.30 47.74
N LEU A 142 1.90 22.56 47.94
CA LEU A 142 0.86 22.92 48.90
C LEU A 142 1.37 22.89 50.35
N ALA A 143 2.12 21.85 50.72
CA ALA A 143 2.67 21.70 52.06
C ALA A 143 3.74 22.76 52.39
N ALA A 144 4.57 23.12 51.41
CA ALA A 144 5.60 24.15 51.54
C ALA A 144 5.03 25.57 51.61
N ARG A 145 3.73 25.77 51.36
CA ARG A 145 3.08 27.09 51.24
C ARG A 145 3.80 28.00 50.26
N GLU A 146 4.21 27.43 49.13
CA GLU A 146 4.83 28.15 48.03
C GLU A 146 3.90 29.25 47.49
N ASN A 147 4.47 30.19 46.74
CA ASN A 147 3.71 31.30 46.16
C ASN A 147 2.54 30.78 45.30
N ASP A 148 1.39 31.46 45.38
CA ASP A 148 0.15 31.17 44.64
C ASP A 148 0.39 31.03 43.12
N GLU A 149 1.31 31.83 42.56
CA GLU A 149 1.70 31.75 41.16
C GLU A 149 2.37 30.42 40.77
N SER A 150 3.20 29.85 41.66
CA SER A 150 3.86 28.57 41.42
C SER A 150 2.86 27.42 41.44
N ILE A 151 1.88 27.47 42.35
CA ILE A 151 0.81 26.48 42.47
C ILE A 151 -0.10 26.53 41.23
N LYS A 152 -0.49 27.74 40.80
CA LYS A 152 -1.28 27.93 39.56
C LYS A 152 -0.55 27.42 38.33
N ARG A 153 0.74 27.74 38.17
CA ARG A 153 1.53 27.24 37.04
C ARG A 153 1.61 25.72 37.03
N ASN A 154 1.87 25.11 38.18
CA ASN A 154 1.90 23.66 38.30
C ASN A 154 0.54 23.02 37.93
N PHE A 155 -0.57 23.60 38.39
CA PHE A 155 -1.91 23.14 38.03
C PHE A 155 -2.20 23.33 36.53
N MET A 156 -1.73 24.43 35.93
CA MET A 156 -1.79 24.64 34.49
C MET A 156 -1.05 23.54 33.73
N ASP A 157 0.15 23.16 34.15
CA ASP A 157 0.93 22.09 33.53
C ASP A 157 0.21 20.72 33.57
N VAL A 158 -0.57 20.45 34.61
CA VAL A 158 -1.42 19.25 34.70
C VAL A 158 -2.63 19.35 33.76
N THR A 159 -3.29 20.50 33.72
CA THR A 159 -4.54 20.71 32.96
C THR A 159 -4.34 20.86 31.46
N SER A 160 -3.24 21.46 31.00
CA SER A 160 -3.00 21.74 29.57
C SER A 160 -2.66 20.50 28.75
N ALA A 161 -2.28 19.37 29.40
CA ALA A 161 -1.91 18.16 28.69
C ALA A 161 -3.05 17.54 27.87
N GLY A 162 -4.31 17.74 28.29
CA GLY A 162 -5.48 17.22 27.58
C GLY A 162 -5.59 17.72 26.14
N GLU A 163 -5.34 19.01 25.91
CA GLU A 163 -5.41 19.61 24.57
C GLU A 163 -4.37 19.00 23.62
N ALA A 164 -3.13 18.84 24.11
CA ALA A 164 -2.06 18.23 23.33
C ALA A 164 -2.40 16.78 22.95
N ILE A 165 -2.93 15.98 23.89
CA ILE A 165 -3.31 14.58 23.66
C ILE A 165 -4.44 14.46 22.63
N VAL A 166 -5.46 15.32 22.73
CA VAL A 166 -6.59 15.34 21.79
C VAL A 166 -6.11 15.70 20.39
N LYS A 167 -5.30 16.76 20.26
CA LYS A 167 -4.72 17.18 18.99
C LYS A 167 -3.81 16.10 18.38
N GLY A 168 -3.06 15.40 19.23
CA GLY A 168 -2.23 14.25 18.82
C GLY A 168 -3.03 13.09 18.23
N ALA A 169 -4.25 12.87 18.75
CA ALA A 169 -5.14 11.80 18.30
C ALA A 169 -5.86 12.12 16.99
N GLU A 170 -5.83 13.37 16.52
CA GLU A 170 -6.43 13.75 15.24
C GLU A 170 -5.83 12.92 14.10
N LEU A 171 -6.70 12.21 13.38
CA LEU A 171 -6.32 11.48 12.19
C LEU A 171 -6.18 12.49 11.04
N PRO A 172 -5.15 12.35 10.16
CA PRO A 172 -5.13 13.12 8.92
C PRO A 172 -6.41 12.87 8.13
N SER A 173 -6.91 13.91 7.47
CA SER A 173 -8.13 13.81 6.65
C SER A 173 -7.99 12.64 5.67
N LEU A 174 -9.01 11.77 5.63
CA LEU A 174 -9.05 10.66 4.67
C LEU A 174 -9.22 11.27 3.27
N GLY A 175 -8.10 11.47 2.57
CA GLY A 175 -8.11 11.89 1.17
C GLY A 175 -6.94 12.78 0.76
N GLU A 176 -6.51 13.76 1.58
CA GLU A 176 -5.54 14.78 1.11
C GLU A 176 -4.18 14.16 0.75
N ASN A 177 -3.67 13.24 1.56
CA ASN A 177 -2.42 12.54 1.27
C ASN A 177 -2.52 11.62 0.05
N GLU A 178 -3.70 11.03 -0.21
CA GLU A 178 -3.93 10.15 -1.36
C GLU A 178 -4.06 10.97 -2.64
N TYR A 179 -4.72 12.14 -2.59
CA TYR A 179 -4.76 13.10 -3.69
C TYR A 179 -3.36 13.65 -4.01
N GLU A 180 -2.54 13.99 -3.02
CA GLU A 180 -1.17 14.45 -3.25
C GLU A 180 -0.27 13.36 -3.86
N LEU A 181 -0.41 12.11 -3.41
CA LEU A 181 0.33 10.98 -3.98
C LEU A 181 -0.09 10.70 -5.43
N ILE A 182 -1.38 10.72 -5.73
CA ILE A 182 -1.90 10.56 -7.10
C ILE A 182 -1.44 11.72 -7.99
N ALA A 183 -1.46 12.96 -7.49
CA ALA A 183 -1.00 14.14 -8.22
C ALA A 183 0.51 14.08 -8.52
N ARG A 184 1.34 13.59 -7.58
CA ARG A 184 2.78 13.36 -7.76
C ARG A 184 3.10 12.27 -8.77
N ASP A 185 2.32 11.20 -8.79
CA ASP A 185 2.55 10.09 -9.71
C ASP A 185 2.17 10.46 -11.15
N GLN A 186 1.10 11.25 -11.33
CA GLN A 186 0.71 11.80 -12.64
C GLN A 186 1.75 12.77 -13.21
N SER A 187 2.35 13.61 -12.38
CA SER A 187 3.40 14.55 -12.80
C SER A 187 4.72 13.83 -13.15
N SER A 188 5.05 12.76 -12.45
CA SER A 188 6.21 11.90 -12.74
C SER A 188 6.05 11.12 -14.05
N ASN A 189 4.83 10.67 -14.35
CA ASN A 189 4.52 9.93 -15.58
C ASN A 189 4.48 10.84 -16.83
N ASN A 190 4.10 12.11 -16.65
CA ASN A 190 4.15 13.12 -17.73
C ASN A 190 5.57 13.55 -18.10
N LEU A 191 6.54 13.55 -17.16
CA LEU A 191 7.95 13.77 -17.49
C LEU A 191 8.56 12.64 -18.34
N ARG A 192 8.11 11.39 -18.15
CA ARG A 192 8.61 10.23 -18.91
C ARG A 192 8.05 10.14 -20.34
N LYS A 193 6.88 10.74 -20.61
CA LYS A 193 6.28 10.81 -21.95
C LYS A 193 6.77 12.01 -22.78
N GLY A 194 7.62 12.87 -22.22
CA GLY A 194 8.02 14.16 -22.80
C GLY A 194 9.31 14.19 -23.62
N THR A 195 10.04 13.09 -23.80
CA THR A 195 11.16 13.04 -24.76
C THR A 195 10.69 12.43 -26.08
N PRO A 196 10.30 13.24 -27.08
CA PRO A 196 10.22 12.74 -28.44
C PRO A 196 11.65 12.39 -28.90
N GLU A 197 11.85 11.15 -29.34
CA GLU A 197 13.00 10.77 -30.14
C GLU A 197 13.07 11.72 -31.34
N SER A 198 14.04 12.64 -31.33
CA SER A 198 14.36 13.41 -32.53
C SER A 198 14.99 12.46 -33.53
N GLY A 199 14.17 11.89 -34.39
CA GLY A 199 14.63 11.27 -35.63
C GLY A 199 15.40 12.32 -36.44
N ALA A 200 16.69 12.09 -36.62
CA ALA A 200 17.46 12.79 -37.64
C ALA A 200 17.28 12.04 -38.97
N PRO A 201 16.78 12.68 -40.04
CA PRO A 201 16.90 12.15 -41.39
C PRO A 201 18.19 12.70 -42.00
N SER A 202 19.14 11.81 -42.32
CA SER A 202 20.17 11.98 -43.38
C SER A 202 20.80 10.63 -43.67
#